data_AF-A0A024WQI1-F1
#
_entry.id   AF-A0A024WQI1-F1
#
_cell.length_a   1.000
_cell.length_b   1.000
_cell.length_c   1.000
_cell.angle_alpha   90.00
_cell.angle_beta   90.00
_cell.angle_gamma   90.00
#
_symmetry.space_group_name_H-M   'P 1'
#
loop_
_entity.id
_entity.type
_entity.pdbx_description
1 polymer ?
#
loop_
_entity_poly.entity_id
_entity_poly.type
_entity_poly.pdbx_seq_one_letter_code
_entity_poly.pdbx_strand_id
1 'polypeptide(L)'
;MTKNKKGKNKEVINNYEEEEDYNIIDHDENAEVDVIPEPDFNSNMVYLNIYDLDSVSKVVNTVARSVGAGAFHAGVEVYGYEYSFGYIMDGETGVTKTNARYHPYHVYRETIPMVI
;
A
#
# COMPACT_ATOMS: atom_id res chain seq x y z
N MET A 1 2.50 58.67 26.57
CA MET A 1 3.80 58.34 25.94
C MET A 1 3.74 56.89 25.47
N THR A 2 3.41 56.66 24.19
CA THR A 2 4.31 56.15 23.12
C THR A 2 4.74 54.69 23.32
N LYS A 3 4.61 53.73 22.38
CA LYS A 3 4.38 53.72 20.92
C LYS A 3 3.91 52.31 20.50
N ASN A 4 3.04 52.26 19.51
CA ASN A 4 2.79 51.11 18.62
C ASN A 4 4.09 50.63 17.94
N LYS A 5 4.24 49.32 17.69
CA LYS A 5 4.93 48.80 16.50
C LYS A 5 4.48 47.39 16.10
N LYS A 6 4.32 47.26 14.79
CA LYS A 6 3.63 46.29 13.93
C LYS A 6 4.56 45.14 13.49
N GLY A 7 4.00 43.97 13.18
CA GLY A 7 4.58 42.93 12.30
C GLY A 7 5.38 41.83 13.04
N LYS A 8 5.42 40.57 12.59
CA LYS A 8 5.08 39.96 11.31
C LYS A 8 4.73 38.48 11.54
N ASN A 9 3.79 37.96 10.74
CA ASN A 9 3.62 36.52 10.50
C ASN A 9 4.95 35.92 10.06
N LYS A 10 5.31 34.76 10.63
CA LYS A 10 6.36 33.91 10.09
C LYS A 10 5.71 32.60 9.65
N GLU A 11 5.54 32.53 8.34
CA GLU A 11 5.29 31.32 7.58
C GLU A 11 6.37 30.29 7.94
N VAL A 12 5.95 29.08 8.28
CA VAL A 12 6.87 27.94 8.39
C VAL A 12 6.96 27.36 6.99
N ILE A 13 8.12 27.59 6.40
CA ILE A 13 8.50 27.20 5.05
C ILE A 13 9.06 25.78 5.13
N ASN A 14 8.54 24.88 4.30
CA ASN A 14 9.02 23.51 4.14
C ASN A 14 10.38 23.52 3.46
N ASN A 15 11.36 22.82 4.05
CA ASN A 15 12.62 22.48 3.38
C ASN A 15 12.66 20.96 3.23
N TYR A 16 12.33 20.46 2.05
CA TYR A 16 12.69 19.12 1.60
C TYR A 16 14.01 19.25 0.85
N GLU A 17 15.05 18.57 1.33
CA GLU A 17 16.34 18.49 0.64
C GLU A 17 16.26 17.41 -0.45
N GLU A 18 16.74 17.77 -1.65
CA GLU A 18 16.92 16.91 -2.83
C GLU A 18 18.02 15.88 -2.59
N GLU A 19 17.80 14.64 -3.00
CA GLU A 19 18.87 13.76 -3.50
C GLU A 19 18.29 12.94 -4.67
N GLU A 20 18.55 13.41 -5.89
CA GLU A 20 18.33 12.66 -7.13
C GLU A 20 19.58 11.82 -7.45
N ASP A 21 19.42 10.51 -7.60
CA ASP A 21 20.24 9.74 -8.54
C ASP A 21 19.50 8.45 -8.97
N TYR A 22 18.63 8.58 -9.97
CA TYR A 22 18.09 7.42 -10.68
C TYR A 22 18.87 7.26 -11.98
N ASN A 23 19.77 6.27 -11.97
CA ASN A 23 20.47 5.76 -13.15
C ASN A 23 19.51 5.61 -14.34
N ILE A 24 19.83 6.28 -15.44
CA ILE A 24 19.14 6.17 -16.72
C ILE A 24 19.45 4.77 -17.27
N ILE A 25 18.48 3.86 -17.13
CA ILE A 25 18.46 2.58 -17.82
C ILE A 25 17.55 2.77 -19.04
N ASP A 26 18.09 2.50 -20.23
CA ASP A 26 17.42 2.60 -21.51
C ASP A 26 16.01 1.98 -21.45
N HIS A 27 14.99 2.82 -21.65
CA HIS A 27 13.59 2.44 -21.65
C HIS A 27 13.29 1.50 -22.83
N ASP A 28 12.95 0.27 -22.51
CA ASP A 28 12.06 -0.54 -23.34
C ASP A 28 10.61 -0.07 -23.07
N GLU A 29 10.06 0.69 -24.00
CA GLU A 29 8.73 1.31 -23.93
C GLU A 29 7.55 0.32 -23.91
N ASN A 30 7.79 -1.00 -23.91
CA ASN A 30 6.76 -2.03 -23.89
C ASN A 30 6.84 -3.02 -22.71
N ALA A 31 7.78 -2.85 -21.77
CA ALA A 31 7.72 -3.57 -20.51
C ALA A 31 6.85 -2.77 -19.54
N GLU A 32 5.62 -3.22 -19.33
CA GLU A 32 4.77 -2.76 -18.22
C GLU A 32 5.54 -3.10 -16.93
N VAL A 33 6.34 -2.16 -16.45
CA VAL A 33 6.93 -2.25 -15.13
C VAL A 33 5.73 -2.29 -14.20
N ASP A 34 5.58 -3.37 -13.45
CA ASP A 34 4.56 -3.54 -12.40
C ASP A 34 4.78 -2.48 -11.30
N VAL A 35 4.56 -1.21 -11.62
CA VAL A 35 4.59 -0.11 -10.69
C VAL A 35 3.31 -0.25 -9.89
N ILE A 36 3.47 -0.59 -8.61
CA ILE A 36 2.35 -0.75 -7.71
C ILE A 36 1.71 0.64 -7.54
N PRO A 37 0.45 0.86 -7.99
CA PRO A 37 -0.13 2.20 -8.09
C PRO A 37 -0.25 2.85 -6.71
N GLU A 38 -0.10 4.16 -6.55
CA GLU A 38 -0.35 4.78 -5.24
C GLU A 38 -1.84 4.65 -4.83
N PRO A 39 -2.17 4.58 -3.53
CA PRO A 39 -3.57 4.52 -3.09
C PRO A 39 -4.34 5.77 -3.53
N ASP A 40 -5.41 5.57 -4.31
CA ASP A 40 -6.24 6.66 -4.85
C ASP A 40 -7.62 6.69 -4.16
N PHE A 41 -7.87 7.77 -3.43
CA PHE A 41 -9.13 8.00 -2.70
C PHE A 41 -10.28 8.48 -3.60
N ASN A 42 -10.01 8.84 -4.85
CA ASN A 42 -11.01 9.35 -5.81
C ASN A 42 -11.33 8.34 -6.91
N SER A 43 -10.68 7.17 -6.92
CA SER A 43 -10.90 6.12 -7.92
C SER A 43 -11.71 4.97 -7.36
N ASN A 44 -12.63 4.45 -8.18
CA ASN A 44 -13.41 3.25 -7.91
C ASN A 44 -12.70 1.97 -8.38
N MET A 45 -11.45 2.07 -8.86
CA MET A 45 -10.64 0.92 -9.22
C MET A 45 -10.49 -0.01 -8.01
N VAL A 46 -10.62 -1.31 -8.26
CA VAL A 46 -10.53 -2.34 -7.22
C VAL A 46 -9.24 -3.10 -7.40
N TYR A 47 -8.51 -3.24 -6.30
CA TYR A 47 -7.26 -3.98 -6.24
C TYR A 47 -7.37 -5.11 -5.23
N LEU A 48 -6.75 -6.25 -5.54
CA LEU A 48 -6.59 -7.36 -4.62
C LEU A 48 -5.14 -7.38 -4.13
N ASN A 49 -4.94 -7.10 -2.85
CA ASN A 49 -3.63 -7.12 -2.21
C ASN A 49 -3.39 -8.48 -1.58
N ILE A 50 -2.32 -9.16 -2.00
CA ILE A 50 -1.97 -10.52 -1.57
C ILE A 50 -0.84 -10.45 -0.55
N TYR A 51 -0.95 -11.27 0.49
CA TYR A 51 0.04 -11.42 1.54
C TYR A 51 0.38 -12.88 1.79
N ASP A 52 1.65 -13.14 2.10
CA ASP A 52 2.08 -14.39 2.71
C ASP A 52 1.70 -14.38 4.20
N LEU A 53 1.13 -15.49 4.71
CA LEU A 53 0.64 -15.59 6.09
C LEU A 53 1.74 -15.34 7.14
N ASP A 54 2.95 -15.81 6.87
CA ASP A 54 4.15 -15.48 7.65
C ASP A 54 5.42 -15.71 6.80
N SER A 55 6.59 -15.40 7.37
CA SER A 55 7.88 -15.55 6.67
C SER A 55 8.22 -17.00 6.30
N VAL A 56 7.72 -17.99 7.05
CA VAL A 56 7.91 -19.43 6.78
C VAL A 56 6.94 -19.89 5.71
N SER A 57 5.68 -19.45 5.77
CA SER A 57 4.66 -19.70 4.76
C SER A 57 5.05 -19.09 3.42
N LYS A 58 5.80 -17.97 3.39
CA LYS A 58 6.34 -17.39 2.14
C LYS A 58 7.21 -18.39 1.36
N VAL A 59 8.03 -19.18 2.05
CA VAL A 59 8.87 -20.22 1.41
C VAL A 59 8.00 -21.37 0.91
N VAL A 60 7.04 -21.82 1.72
CA VAL A 60 6.12 -22.91 1.35
C VAL A 60 5.21 -22.51 0.18
N ASN A 61 4.64 -21.30 0.21
CA ASN A 61 3.81 -20.74 -0.85
C ASN A 61 4.59 -20.55 -2.15
N THR A 62 5.87 -20.16 -2.07
CA THR A 62 6.72 -20.03 -3.27
C THR A 62 6.92 -21.37 -3.97
N VAL A 63 7.11 -22.45 -3.21
CA VAL A 63 7.22 -23.81 -3.77
C VAL A 63 5.85 -24.33 -4.22
N ALA A 64 4.81 -24.17 -3.41
CA ALA A 64 3.47 -24.69 -3.66
C ALA A 64 2.75 -23.98 -4.83
N ARG A 65 3.05 -22.69 -5.10
CA ARG A 65 2.44 -21.94 -6.21
C ARG A 65 2.77 -22.56 -7.56
N SER A 66 3.93 -23.19 -7.70
CA SER A 66 4.32 -23.91 -8.93
C SER A 66 3.36 -25.05 -9.31
N VAL A 67 2.59 -25.56 -8.33
CA VAL A 67 1.56 -26.59 -8.53
C VAL A 67 0.14 -26.06 -8.27
N GLY A 68 -0.04 -24.73 -8.21
CA GLY A 68 -1.35 -24.09 -7.99
C GLY A 68 -1.86 -24.16 -6.54
N ALA A 69 -0.99 -24.41 -5.56
CA ALA A 69 -1.35 -24.49 -4.14
C ALA A 69 -0.71 -23.35 -3.32
N GLY A 70 -1.32 -23.00 -2.19
CA GLY A 70 -0.80 -22.01 -1.25
C GLY A 70 -1.89 -21.48 -0.31
N ALA A 71 -1.48 -20.92 0.82
CA ALA A 71 -2.37 -20.25 1.75
C ALA A 71 -1.94 -18.78 1.84
N PHE A 72 -2.79 -17.88 1.36
CA PHE A 72 -2.53 -16.46 1.32
C PHE A 72 -3.61 -15.71 2.10
N HIS A 73 -3.23 -14.61 2.73
CA HIS A 73 -4.20 -13.61 3.15
C HIS A 73 -4.40 -12.63 2.01
N ALA A 74 -5.62 -12.13 1.85
CA ALA A 74 -5.94 -11.14 0.84
C ALA A 74 -6.83 -10.04 1.42
N GLY A 75 -6.57 -8.81 0.98
CA GLY A 75 -7.40 -7.64 1.25
C GLY A 75 -7.87 -7.01 -0.06
N VAL A 76 -9.09 -6.47 -0.05
CA VAL A 76 -9.66 -5.71 -1.17
C VAL A 76 -9.40 -4.23 -0.92
N GLU A 77 -8.65 -3.61 -1.81
CA GLU A 77 -8.38 -2.17 -1.80
C GLU A 77 -9.31 -1.45 -2.78
N VAL A 78 -10.00 -0.41 -2.28
CA VAL A 78 -10.87 0.48 -3.05
C VAL A 78 -10.93 1.84 -2.35
N TYR A 79 -10.95 2.93 -3.13
CA TYR A 79 -10.91 4.31 -2.60
C TYR A 79 -9.77 4.53 -1.58
N GLY A 80 -8.57 4.05 -1.90
CA GLY A 80 -7.35 4.23 -1.10
C GLY A 80 -7.30 3.47 0.23
N TYR A 81 -8.33 2.66 0.54
CA TYR A 81 -8.39 1.86 1.76
C TYR A 81 -8.50 0.38 1.44
N GLU A 82 -7.91 -0.44 2.31
CA GLU A 82 -7.98 -1.89 2.20
C GLU A 82 -8.91 -2.47 3.25
N TYR A 83 -9.64 -3.50 2.84
CA TYR A 83 -10.60 -4.22 3.65
C TYR A 83 -10.32 -5.72 3.60
N SER A 84 -10.30 -6.36 4.76
CA SER A 84 -10.14 -7.81 4.87
C SER A 84 -11.09 -8.40 5.90
N PHE A 85 -11.39 -9.68 5.75
CA PHE A 85 -12.21 -10.43 6.70
C PHE A 85 -11.35 -11.46 7.42
N GLY A 86 -11.51 -11.56 8.73
CA GLY A 86 -10.76 -12.48 9.55
C GLY A 86 -11.45 -12.80 10.87
N TYR A 87 -10.87 -13.75 11.59
CA TYR A 87 -11.31 -14.07 12.94
C TYR A 87 -10.99 -12.92 13.88
N ILE A 88 -12.00 -12.50 14.65
CA ILE A 88 -11.88 -11.51 15.71
C ILE A 88 -12.56 -12.05 16.96
N MET A 89 -12.01 -11.71 18.13
CA MET A 89 -12.67 -11.99 19.40
C MET A 89 -13.93 -11.11 19.54
N ASP A 90 -14.87 -11.50 20.39
CA ASP A 90 -15.97 -10.63 20.83
C ASP A 90 -17.15 -10.38 19.87
N GLY A 91 -17.32 -11.22 18.84
CA GLY A 91 -18.56 -11.28 18.05
C GLY A 91 -18.79 -10.07 17.13
N GLU A 92 -17.73 -9.32 16.82
CA GLU A 92 -17.76 -8.28 15.80
C GLU A 92 -17.91 -8.86 14.37
N THR A 93 -18.05 -7.97 13.39
CA THR A 93 -18.32 -8.36 11.99
C THR A 93 -17.18 -9.15 11.33
N GLY A 94 -15.98 -9.15 11.92
CA GLY A 94 -14.77 -9.72 11.31
C GLY A 94 -14.19 -8.90 10.16
N VAL A 95 -14.85 -7.81 9.74
CA VAL A 95 -14.36 -6.91 8.69
C VAL A 95 -13.47 -5.84 9.31
N THR A 96 -12.26 -5.71 8.80
CA THR A 96 -11.30 -4.67 9.21
C THR A 96 -11.02 -3.71 8.07
N LYS A 97 -10.61 -2.48 8.41
CA LYS A 97 -10.19 -1.45 7.45
C LYS A 97 -8.78 -1.01 7.80
N THR A 98 -7.87 -1.02 6.83
CA THR A 98 -6.47 -0.63 6.98
C THR A 98 -6.02 0.34 5.89
N ASN A 99 -4.80 0.86 6.01
CA ASN A 99 -4.11 1.48 4.89
C ASN A 99 -3.85 0.42 3.82
N ALA A 100 -3.88 0.82 2.55
CA ALA A 100 -3.50 -0.03 1.43
C ALA A 100 -2.16 -0.74 1.69
N ARG A 101 -2.12 -2.04 1.42
CA ARG A 101 -0.91 -2.88 1.41
C ARG A 101 -0.25 -3.02 2.77
N TYR A 102 -1.02 -2.81 3.84
CA TYR A 102 -0.59 -2.96 5.21
C TYR A 102 -1.39 -4.03 5.94
N HIS A 103 -0.68 -4.99 6.52
CA HIS A 103 -1.21 -5.95 7.48
C HIS A 103 -0.23 -6.15 8.65
N PRO A 104 -0.70 -6.19 9.92
CA PRO A 104 0.18 -6.29 11.08
C PRO A 104 0.92 -7.64 11.22
N TYR A 105 0.37 -8.71 10.64
CA TYR A 105 0.88 -10.08 10.81
C TYR A 105 1.31 -10.77 9.51
N HIS A 106 1.01 -10.19 8.35
CA HIS A 106 1.20 -10.84 7.05
C HIS A 106 2.11 -10.00 6.18
N VAL A 107 2.90 -10.66 5.35
CA VAL A 107 3.93 -10.00 4.55
C VAL A 107 3.36 -9.67 3.18
N TYR A 108 3.31 -8.38 2.83
CA TYR A 108 2.83 -7.95 1.52
C TYR A 108 3.63 -8.60 0.39
N ARG A 109 2.92 -9.05 -0.65
CA ARG A 109 3.49 -9.80 -1.75
C ARG A 109 3.31 -9.08 -3.08
N GLU A 110 2.06 -8.86 -3.48
CA GLU A 110 1.71 -8.27 -4.77
C GLU A 110 0.30 -7.66 -4.73
N THR A 111 0.01 -6.80 -5.70
CA THR A 111 -1.31 -6.24 -5.95
C THR A 111 -1.79 -6.68 -7.32
N ILE A 112 -3.03 -7.13 -7.40
CA ILE A 112 -3.66 -7.56 -8.66
C ILE A 112 -4.82 -6.61 -8.98
N PRO A 113 -4.80 -5.89 -10.11
CA PRO A 113 -5.94 -5.09 -10.53
C PRO A 113 -7.13 -5.99 -10.87
N MET A 114 -8.29 -5.74 -10.25
CA MET A 114 -9.53 -6.48 -10.52
C MET A 114 -10.31 -5.80 -11.65
N VAL A 115 -9.78 -5.92 -12.87
CA VAL A 115 -10.48 -5.48 -14.09
C VAL A 115 -11.55 -6.52 -14.47
N ILE A 116 -12.74 -6.04 -14.85
CA ILE A 116 -13.87 -6.87 -15.31
C ILE A 116 -13.93 -6.80 -16.84
#